data_AF-A0A351SRJ3-F1
#
_entry.id   AF-A0A351SRJ3-F1
#
_cell.length_a   1.000
_cell.length_b   1.000
_cell.length_c   1.000
_cell.angle_alpha   90.00
_cell.angle_beta   90.00
_cell.angle_gamma   90.00
#
_symmetry.space_group_name_H-M   'P 1'
#
loop_
_entity.id
_entity.type
_entity.pdbx_description
1 polymer ?
#
loop_
_entity_poly.entity_id
_entity_poly.type
_entity_poly.pdbx_seq_one_letter_code
_entity_poly.pdbx_strand_id
1 'polypeptide(L)'
;YTLEYKTSEDGIYQSLETAHENVPQSDKADDYNLANNITIPAGSTYYYKLTIIFNNLPDINQEADRTAILSTKFNLGEAVTELSPSQKTLAQLKMTAKDGIPNFATSATTDETVDGLYSMEDDYGTSYYFRGAVENNYVKFGGFFWRIIRINGDGSLRMIYDGTQAYANANGGKGFGSDRFTYTGKAWNANYDDAKYVGWMFGGDDGTHSTKKDVEATDVTEEAKSKAATYNQTDSDLKELWIDPWYKTNIEDKELSKYMGDEIFCNDRSTPGSEATGWEYDTGNGFGSNATGYGGTSRLGGPWQTTVTEPTFKCPQKNDAFTTDDTIKGNGALTYPIGLITADEIVAAGSGRCDTTNKYYYLYKNNTYWYWSLSPNHVSGRYSNVFIVNTSGNLTSTSVNVAPSGVVGGVAPVINIAPEYAKTMVGEGTMTSPYQIPGAE
;
A
#
# COMPACT_ATOMS: atom_id res chain seq x y z
N TYR A 1 -9.42 -30.61 -28.32
CA TYR A 1 -8.66 -31.50 -27.40
C TYR A 1 -8.75 -30.90 -26.01
N THR A 2 -8.40 -31.62 -24.95
CA THR A 2 -8.23 -31.01 -23.63
C THR A 2 -6.84 -31.31 -23.07
N LEU A 3 -6.26 -30.32 -22.42
CA LEU A 3 -5.02 -30.46 -21.66
C LEU A 3 -5.31 -30.10 -20.22
N GLU A 4 -4.99 -31.02 -19.32
CA GLU A 4 -5.22 -30.86 -17.89
C GLU A 4 -3.94 -31.21 -17.13
N TYR A 5 -3.79 -30.67 -15.92
CA TYR A 5 -2.66 -30.96 -15.04
C TYR A 5 -3.10 -31.23 -13.60
N LYS A 6 -2.24 -31.90 -12.83
CA LYS A 6 -2.34 -32.01 -11.37
C LYS A 6 -0.96 -31.96 -10.73
N THR A 7 -0.88 -31.56 -9.48
CA THR A 7 0.38 -31.32 -8.74
C THR A 7 0.74 -32.42 -7.74
N SER A 8 -0.12 -33.44 -7.61
CA SER A 8 0.13 -34.63 -6.80
C SER A 8 -0.39 -35.87 -7.51
N GLU A 9 0.15 -37.05 -7.16
CA GLU A 9 -0.20 -38.31 -7.81
C GLU A 9 -1.69 -38.66 -7.64
N ASP A 10 -2.28 -38.34 -6.49
CA ASP A 10 -3.71 -38.57 -6.20
C ASP A 10 -4.60 -37.33 -6.40
N GLY A 11 -4.04 -36.24 -6.96
CA GLY A 11 -4.74 -34.98 -7.14
C GLY A 11 -5.84 -34.99 -8.22
N ILE A 12 -6.73 -34.00 -8.16
CA ILE A 12 -7.75 -33.75 -9.18
C ILE A 12 -7.12 -32.96 -10.34
N TYR A 13 -7.41 -33.38 -11.57
CA TYR A 13 -7.00 -32.67 -12.77
C TYR A 13 -7.71 -31.32 -12.90
N GLN A 14 -6.93 -30.28 -13.18
CA GLN A 14 -7.37 -28.91 -13.47
C GLN A 14 -7.11 -28.61 -14.95
N SER A 15 -8.00 -27.86 -15.59
CA SER A 15 -7.81 -27.44 -16.99
C SER A 15 -6.59 -26.53 -17.13
N LEU A 16 -5.83 -26.72 -18.22
CA LEU A 16 -4.73 -25.87 -18.62
C LEU A 16 -5.14 -25.05 -19.85
N GLU A 17 -4.72 -23.79 -19.91
CA GLU A 17 -4.97 -22.93 -21.07
C GLU A 17 -4.25 -23.49 -22.32
N THR A 18 -5.00 -23.65 -23.41
CA THR A 18 -4.49 -24.22 -24.65
C THR A 18 -4.32 -23.14 -25.71
N ALA A 19 -3.35 -23.33 -26.62
CA ALA A 19 -3.12 -22.38 -27.72
C ALA A 19 -4.28 -22.34 -28.72
N HIS A 20 -5.05 -23.43 -28.79
CA HIS A 20 -6.18 -23.61 -29.70
C HIS A 20 -7.28 -24.45 -29.03
N GLU A 21 -8.50 -24.41 -29.57
CA GLU A 21 -9.63 -25.22 -29.08
C GLU A 21 -9.63 -26.63 -29.71
N ASN A 22 -9.21 -26.73 -30.98
CA ASN A 22 -9.27 -27.95 -31.79
C ASN A 22 -7.93 -28.29 -32.41
N VAL A 23 -7.70 -29.59 -32.68
CA VAL A 23 -6.58 -30.02 -33.53
C VAL A 23 -7.10 -30.05 -34.98
N PRO A 24 -6.39 -29.45 -35.96
CA PRO A 24 -6.80 -29.52 -37.35
C PRO A 24 -6.77 -30.95 -37.89
N GLN A 25 -7.62 -31.24 -38.87
CA GLN A 25 -7.61 -32.51 -39.61
C GLN A 25 -6.26 -32.67 -40.34
N SER A 26 -5.65 -33.85 -40.25
CA SER A 26 -4.32 -34.09 -40.82
C SER A 26 -4.42 -34.67 -42.24
N ASP A 27 -4.32 -33.84 -43.27
CA ASP A 27 -4.13 -34.33 -44.66
C ASP A 27 -2.66 -34.75 -44.92
N LYS A 28 -1.75 -34.39 -44.01
CA LYS A 28 -0.31 -34.67 -44.00
C LYS A 28 0.22 -34.61 -42.56
N ALA A 29 1.42 -35.14 -42.32
CA ALA A 29 2.08 -35.00 -41.01
C ALA A 29 2.48 -33.53 -40.77
N ASP A 30 2.04 -32.96 -39.65
CA ASP A 30 2.37 -31.60 -39.23
C ASP A 30 2.57 -31.53 -37.70
N ASP A 31 3.43 -30.63 -37.26
CA ASP A 31 3.62 -30.32 -35.83
C ASP A 31 2.62 -29.23 -35.42
N TYR A 32 1.93 -29.45 -34.29
CA TYR A 32 0.91 -28.53 -33.79
C TYR A 32 1.11 -28.21 -32.31
N ASN A 33 1.26 -26.92 -31.97
CA ASN A 33 1.47 -26.48 -30.59
C ASN A 33 0.15 -26.50 -29.82
N LEU A 34 0.08 -27.32 -28.78
CA LEU A 34 -1.15 -27.48 -27.98
C LEU A 34 -1.26 -26.46 -26.84
N ALA A 35 -0.14 -25.97 -26.30
CA ALA A 35 -0.06 -24.97 -25.24
C ALA A 35 1.31 -24.29 -25.27
N ASN A 36 1.37 -23.03 -24.80
CA ASN A 36 2.60 -22.24 -24.69
C ASN A 36 2.79 -21.75 -23.25
N ASN A 37 4.03 -21.41 -22.88
CA ASN A 37 4.38 -20.77 -21.61
C ASN A 37 3.97 -21.56 -20.34
N ILE A 38 4.04 -22.88 -20.37
CA ILE A 38 3.84 -23.71 -19.16
C ILE A 38 5.07 -23.58 -18.25
N THR A 39 4.91 -22.98 -17.08
CA THR A 39 5.96 -22.85 -16.06
C THR A 39 5.81 -23.92 -14.98
N ILE A 40 6.91 -24.56 -14.60
CA ILE A 40 6.95 -25.56 -13.53
C ILE A 40 7.91 -25.07 -12.45
N PRO A 41 7.45 -24.85 -11.20
CA PRO A 41 8.33 -24.47 -10.10
C PRO A 41 9.46 -25.50 -9.90
N ALA A 42 10.67 -25.00 -9.65
CA ALA A 42 11.82 -25.87 -9.41
C ALA A 42 11.56 -26.84 -8.25
N GLY A 43 11.87 -28.12 -8.46
CA GLY A 43 11.66 -29.18 -7.47
C GLY A 43 10.21 -29.70 -7.36
N SER A 44 9.27 -29.17 -8.15
CA SER A 44 7.89 -29.66 -8.19
C SER A 44 7.68 -30.70 -9.30
N THR A 45 6.76 -31.64 -9.07
CA THR A 45 6.32 -32.62 -10.06
C THR A 45 4.90 -32.30 -10.51
N TYR A 46 4.71 -32.18 -11.83
CA TYR A 46 3.40 -31.97 -12.44
C TYR A 46 3.06 -33.15 -13.32
N TYR A 47 1.82 -33.62 -13.26
CA TYR A 47 1.29 -34.70 -14.09
C TYR A 47 0.32 -34.11 -15.10
N TYR A 48 0.55 -34.36 -16.39
CA TYR A 48 -0.28 -33.86 -17.47
C TYR A 48 -1.11 -34.96 -18.11
N LYS A 49 -2.36 -34.63 -18.44
CA LYS A 49 -3.29 -35.51 -19.15
C LYS A 49 -3.77 -34.81 -20.41
N LEU A 50 -3.34 -35.32 -21.56
CA LEU A 50 -3.84 -34.90 -22.87
C LEU A 50 -4.95 -35.85 -23.29
N THR A 51 -6.14 -35.30 -23.55
CA THR A 51 -7.26 -36.05 -24.12
C THR A 51 -7.56 -35.54 -25.53
N ILE A 52 -7.45 -36.42 -26.51
CA ILE A 52 -7.80 -36.14 -27.92
C ILE A 52 -9.07 -36.91 -28.24
N ILE A 53 -10.08 -36.20 -28.73
CA ILE A 53 -11.39 -36.75 -29.07
C ILE A 53 -11.58 -36.58 -30.58
N PHE A 54 -11.81 -37.70 -31.27
CA PHE A 54 -12.22 -37.71 -32.67
C PHE A 54 -13.74 -37.76 -32.73
N ASN A 55 -14.35 -36.68 -33.20
CA ASN A 55 -15.80 -36.59 -33.29
C ASN A 55 -16.25 -37.13 -34.65
N ASN A 56 -17.26 -37.99 -34.64
CA ASN A 56 -17.91 -38.43 -35.87
C ASN A 56 -18.87 -37.34 -36.36
N LEU A 57 -18.33 -36.38 -37.12
CA LEU A 57 -19.08 -35.24 -37.65
C LEU A 57 -19.51 -35.53 -39.11
N PRO A 58 -20.75 -35.20 -39.50
CA PRO A 58 -21.29 -35.55 -40.82
C PRO A 58 -20.52 -34.91 -42.00
N ASP A 59 -19.85 -33.78 -41.76
CA ASP A 59 -19.17 -33.00 -42.79
C ASP A 59 -17.62 -33.14 -42.76
N ILE A 60 -17.07 -33.93 -41.82
CA ILE A 60 -15.61 -34.09 -41.62
C ILE A 60 -15.25 -35.58 -41.51
N ASN A 61 -14.53 -36.11 -42.50
CA ASN A 61 -14.08 -37.50 -42.52
C ASN A 61 -12.71 -37.66 -41.83
N GLN A 62 -12.71 -38.20 -40.60
CA GLN A 62 -11.50 -38.44 -39.80
C GLN A 62 -11.06 -39.92 -39.76
N GLU A 63 -11.55 -40.79 -40.66
CA GLU A 63 -11.20 -42.23 -40.63
C GLU A 63 -9.69 -42.49 -40.73
N ALA A 64 -8.96 -41.67 -41.48
CA ALA A 64 -7.50 -41.74 -41.57
C ALA A 64 -6.80 -41.35 -40.26
N ASP A 65 -7.37 -40.40 -39.50
CA ASP A 65 -6.79 -39.95 -38.23
C ASP A 65 -6.95 -41.00 -37.12
N ARG A 66 -7.95 -41.87 -37.21
CA ARG A 66 -8.21 -42.93 -36.20
C ARG A 66 -7.09 -43.97 -36.09
N THR A 67 -6.31 -44.15 -37.14
CA THR A 67 -5.15 -45.06 -37.16
C THR A 67 -3.83 -44.32 -37.23
N ALA A 68 -3.85 -42.98 -37.17
CA ALA A 68 -2.66 -42.16 -37.18
C ALA A 68 -1.86 -42.33 -35.87
N ILE A 69 -0.53 -42.18 -36.00
CA ILE A 69 0.37 -42.18 -34.84
C ILE A 69 0.46 -40.75 -34.32
N LEU A 70 0.02 -40.57 -33.08
CA LEU A 70 0.15 -39.31 -32.35
C LEU A 70 1.45 -39.33 -31.55
N SER A 71 2.36 -38.41 -31.87
CA SER A 71 3.58 -38.19 -31.09
C SER A 71 3.49 -36.84 -30.37
N THR A 72 3.73 -36.83 -29.07
CA THR A 72 3.78 -35.59 -28.28
C THR A 72 5.23 -35.29 -27.90
N LYS A 73 5.66 -34.04 -28.07
CA LYS A 73 6.96 -33.57 -27.63
C LYS A 73 6.79 -32.50 -26.55
N PHE A 74 7.46 -32.68 -25.42
CA PHE A 74 7.60 -31.64 -24.40
C PHE A 74 9.00 -31.04 -24.54
N ASN A 75 9.08 -29.74 -24.82
CA ASN A 75 10.35 -29.00 -24.81
C ASN A 75 10.47 -28.28 -23.47
N LEU A 76 11.47 -28.63 -22.67
CA LEU A 76 11.80 -27.88 -21.46
C LEU A 76 12.73 -26.72 -21.87
N GLY A 77 12.24 -25.49 -21.68
CA GLY A 77 13.02 -24.28 -21.91
C GLY A 77 14.06 -24.02 -20.82
N GLU A 78 14.77 -22.91 -20.93
CA GLU A 78 15.66 -22.44 -19.86
C GLU A 78 14.88 -22.14 -18.57
N ALA A 79 15.57 -22.23 -17.43
CA ALA A 79 15.00 -21.81 -16.16
C ALA A 79 14.68 -20.32 -16.23
N VAL A 80 13.40 -19.99 -16.16
CA VAL A 80 12.92 -18.62 -16.00
C VAL A 80 12.80 -18.32 -14.52
N THR A 81 13.51 -17.30 -14.04
CA THR A 81 13.20 -16.70 -12.75
C THR A 81 11.92 -15.91 -12.92
N GLU A 82 10.81 -16.45 -12.43
CA GLU A 82 9.57 -15.69 -12.39
C GLU A 82 9.73 -14.54 -11.38
N LEU A 83 9.74 -13.32 -11.91
CA LEU A 83 9.76 -12.13 -11.08
C LEU A 83 8.47 -12.07 -10.24
N SER A 84 8.61 -11.73 -8.95
CA SER A 84 7.46 -11.37 -8.13
C SER A 84 6.69 -10.20 -8.77
N PRO A 85 5.42 -9.97 -8.42
CA PRO A 85 4.67 -8.82 -8.91
C PRO A 85 5.41 -7.49 -8.67
N SER A 86 5.97 -7.28 -7.47
CA SER A 86 6.79 -6.11 -7.15
C SER A 86 8.06 -6.00 -8.00
N GLN A 87 8.74 -7.10 -8.29
CA GLN A 87 9.91 -7.11 -9.18
C GLN A 87 9.55 -6.79 -10.64
N LYS A 88 8.36 -7.20 -11.11
CA LYS A 88 7.86 -6.83 -12.45
C LYS A 88 7.68 -5.31 -12.56
N THR A 89 7.06 -4.68 -11.56
CA THR A 89 6.91 -3.21 -11.51
C THR A 89 8.26 -2.51 -11.37
N LEU A 90 9.14 -3.00 -10.50
CA LEU A 90 10.50 -2.46 -10.31
C LEU A 90 11.29 -2.45 -11.63
N ALA A 91 11.27 -3.55 -12.37
CA ALA A 91 11.92 -3.67 -13.67
C ALA A 91 11.29 -2.73 -14.71
N GLN A 92 9.96 -2.60 -14.74
CA GLN A 92 9.27 -1.68 -15.65
C GLN A 92 9.69 -0.22 -15.43
N LEU A 93 9.84 0.19 -14.16
CA LEU A 93 10.29 1.53 -13.80
C LEU A 93 11.80 1.73 -14.04
N LYS A 94 12.51 0.72 -14.56
CA LYS A 94 13.96 0.69 -14.77
C LYS A 94 14.75 0.91 -13.48
N MET A 95 14.23 0.38 -12.38
CA MET A 95 14.86 0.42 -11.06
C MET A 95 15.42 -0.94 -10.70
N THR A 96 16.37 -0.94 -9.77
CA THR A 96 17.00 -2.14 -9.23
C THR A 96 16.75 -2.22 -7.72
N ALA A 97 16.85 -3.42 -7.17
CA ALA A 97 16.88 -3.61 -5.73
C ALA A 97 18.32 -3.41 -5.22
N LYS A 98 18.45 -2.87 -4.01
CA LYS A 98 19.71 -2.70 -3.29
C LYS A 98 19.69 -3.57 -2.03
N ASP A 99 20.81 -4.24 -1.78
CA ASP A 99 20.98 -5.06 -0.59
C ASP A 99 21.20 -4.22 0.67
N GLY A 100 20.85 -4.82 1.80
CA GLY A 100 21.08 -4.26 3.13
C GLY A 100 19.88 -3.50 3.69
N ILE A 101 19.97 -3.18 4.97
CA ILE A 101 18.96 -2.43 5.72
C ILE A 101 19.61 -1.11 6.15
N PRO A 102 19.05 0.06 5.80
CA PRO A 102 19.61 1.33 6.22
C PRO A 102 19.44 1.53 7.72
N ASN A 103 20.27 2.38 8.31
CA ASN A 103 20.05 2.81 9.69
C ASN A 103 18.90 3.82 9.74
N PHE A 104 17.70 3.37 10.08
CA PHE A 104 16.50 4.21 10.12
C PHE A 104 16.56 5.34 11.15
N ALA A 105 17.38 5.21 12.21
CA ALA A 105 17.55 6.28 13.20
C ALA A 105 18.28 7.51 12.62
N THR A 106 19.08 7.32 11.57
CA THR A 106 19.81 8.40 10.89
C THR A 106 18.94 9.04 9.81
N SER A 107 18.89 10.37 9.81
CA SER A 107 18.22 11.12 8.74
C SER A 107 18.98 10.97 7.41
N ALA A 108 18.27 10.59 6.35
CA ALA A 108 18.84 10.49 5.01
C ALA A 108 18.82 11.88 4.34
N THR A 109 19.99 12.48 4.15
CA THR A 109 20.14 13.83 3.58
C THR A 109 20.56 13.86 2.11
N THR A 110 20.97 12.70 1.59
CA THR A 110 21.29 12.46 0.18
C THR A 110 20.36 11.40 -0.38
N ASP A 111 20.33 11.20 -1.69
CA ASP A 111 19.66 10.05 -2.29
C ASP A 111 20.43 8.77 -1.93
N GLU A 112 19.88 7.95 -1.03
CA GLU A 112 20.48 6.66 -0.63
C GLU A 112 20.06 5.52 -1.57
N THR A 113 19.22 5.82 -2.56
CA THR A 113 18.58 4.89 -3.50
C THR A 113 19.02 5.08 -4.96
N VAL A 114 20.04 5.91 -5.20
CA VAL A 114 20.62 6.13 -6.54
C VAL A 114 21.11 4.84 -7.22
N ASP A 115 21.62 3.89 -6.44
CA ASP A 115 22.11 2.59 -6.93
C ASP A 115 21.09 1.44 -6.77
N GLY A 116 19.86 1.76 -6.37
CA GLY A 116 18.77 0.80 -6.18
C GLY A 116 17.94 1.07 -4.93
N LEU A 117 16.69 0.59 -4.95
CA LEU A 117 15.73 0.75 -3.86
C LEU A 117 16.00 -0.26 -2.74
N TYR A 118 15.83 0.19 -1.50
CA TYR A 118 15.79 -0.72 -0.35
C TYR A 118 14.50 -1.54 -0.34
N SER A 119 14.53 -2.70 0.32
CA SER A 119 13.36 -3.58 0.42
C SER A 119 12.93 -3.87 1.85
N MET A 120 11.64 -4.10 2.04
CA MET A 120 11.02 -4.52 3.30
C MET A 120 9.72 -5.28 3.02
N GLU A 121 9.37 -6.26 3.84
CA GLU A 121 8.11 -7.00 3.70
C GLU A 121 6.90 -6.13 4.13
N ASP A 122 5.84 -6.17 3.33
CA ASP A 122 4.49 -5.71 3.68
C ASP A 122 3.51 -6.89 3.79
N ASP A 123 2.21 -6.61 3.84
CA ASP A 123 1.16 -7.64 3.90
C ASP A 123 0.96 -8.40 2.57
N TYR A 124 1.60 -7.95 1.49
CA TYR A 124 1.51 -8.49 0.13
C TYR A 124 2.80 -9.16 -0.36
N GLY A 125 3.92 -8.96 0.35
CA GLY A 125 5.22 -9.57 0.08
C GLY A 125 6.35 -8.55 0.15
N THR A 126 7.42 -8.77 -0.62
CA THR A 126 8.57 -7.87 -0.64
C THR A 126 8.23 -6.56 -1.37
N SER A 127 8.21 -5.45 -0.64
CA SER A 127 8.12 -4.09 -1.16
C SER A 127 9.49 -3.48 -1.43
N TYR A 128 9.53 -2.47 -2.30
CA TYR A 128 10.72 -1.67 -2.61
C TYR A 128 10.44 -0.18 -2.40
N TYR A 129 11.27 0.55 -1.65
CA TYR A 129 10.99 1.92 -1.22
C TYR A 129 12.14 2.90 -1.47
N PHE A 130 11.75 4.16 -1.67
CA PHE A 130 12.67 5.29 -1.87
C PHE A 130 13.13 5.87 -0.54
N ARG A 131 14.38 6.34 -0.47
CA ARG A 131 14.95 6.91 0.75
C ARG A 131 15.89 8.09 0.49
N GLY A 132 15.64 9.20 1.20
CA GLY A 132 16.49 10.38 1.21
C GLY A 132 16.11 11.43 0.17
N ALA A 133 17.08 12.17 -0.34
CA ALA A 133 16.87 13.30 -1.26
C ALA A 133 16.68 12.84 -2.72
N VAL A 134 15.71 11.94 -2.94
CA VAL A 134 15.42 11.31 -4.23
C VAL A 134 14.87 12.30 -5.26
N GLU A 135 15.26 12.18 -6.53
CA GLU A 135 14.80 13.07 -7.61
C GLU A 135 14.05 12.35 -8.75
N ASN A 136 14.07 11.02 -8.77
CA ASN A 136 13.49 10.17 -9.82
C ASN A 136 12.25 9.36 -9.36
N ASN A 137 11.43 9.92 -8.47
CA ASN A 137 10.21 9.27 -7.96
C ASN A 137 8.92 10.07 -8.20
N TYR A 138 8.88 10.89 -9.25
CA TYR A 138 7.69 11.64 -9.66
C TYR A 138 6.76 10.82 -10.55
N VAL A 139 5.46 10.90 -10.28
CA VAL A 139 4.38 10.42 -11.16
C VAL A 139 3.49 11.61 -11.52
N LYS A 140 3.04 11.70 -12.77
CA LYS A 140 1.96 12.61 -13.18
C LYS A 140 0.74 11.77 -13.52
N PHE A 141 -0.37 12.04 -12.83
CA PHE A 141 -1.61 11.27 -12.94
C PHE A 141 -2.82 12.15 -12.61
N GLY A 142 -3.84 12.15 -13.48
CA GLY A 142 -5.09 12.88 -13.28
C GLY A 142 -4.92 14.39 -13.16
N GLY A 143 -3.94 14.97 -13.89
CA GLY A 143 -3.57 16.38 -13.79
C GLY A 143 -2.75 16.78 -12.55
N PHE A 144 -2.36 15.84 -11.69
CA PHE A 144 -1.57 16.11 -10.48
C PHE A 144 -0.21 15.42 -10.50
N PHE A 145 0.69 15.91 -9.66
CA PHE A 145 2.00 15.33 -9.41
C PHE A 145 2.00 14.60 -8.07
N TRP A 146 2.68 13.47 -8.05
CA TRP A 146 2.78 12.56 -6.91
C TRP A 146 4.23 12.16 -6.69
N ARG A 147 4.60 11.84 -5.45
CA ARG A 147 5.87 11.17 -5.13
C ARG A 147 5.60 9.71 -4.82
N ILE A 148 6.33 8.79 -5.45
CA ILE A 148 6.28 7.38 -5.11
C ILE A 148 6.91 7.19 -3.72
N ILE A 149 6.18 6.53 -2.83
CA ILE A 149 6.66 6.10 -1.52
C ILE A 149 7.36 4.74 -1.68
N ARG A 150 6.62 3.78 -2.26
CA ARG A 150 7.07 2.39 -2.45
C ARG A 150 6.30 1.69 -3.56
N ILE A 151 6.91 0.62 -4.07
CA ILE A 151 6.25 -0.44 -4.82
C ILE A 151 5.84 -1.49 -3.78
N ASN A 152 4.55 -1.77 -3.64
CA ASN A 152 4.03 -2.74 -2.68
C ASN A 152 4.36 -4.18 -3.12
N GLY A 153 4.21 -5.15 -2.22
CA GLY A 153 4.54 -6.56 -2.50
C GLY A 153 3.78 -7.18 -3.67
N ASP A 154 2.55 -6.73 -3.93
CA ASP A 154 1.71 -7.13 -5.07
C ASP A 154 2.02 -6.38 -6.37
N GLY A 155 2.98 -5.45 -6.36
CA GLY A 155 3.39 -4.66 -7.52
C GLY A 155 2.58 -3.39 -7.76
N SER A 156 1.62 -3.06 -6.91
CA SER A 156 0.95 -1.76 -6.94
C SER A 156 1.91 -0.63 -6.54
N LEU A 157 1.64 0.58 -7.03
CA LEU A 157 2.53 1.74 -6.83
C LEU A 157 1.90 2.71 -5.83
N ARG A 158 2.43 2.76 -4.60
CA ARG A 158 1.95 3.63 -3.52
C ARG A 158 2.58 5.01 -3.63
N MET A 159 1.76 6.05 -3.74
CA MET A 159 2.23 7.41 -3.98
C MET A 159 1.45 8.47 -3.22
N ILE A 160 2.15 9.53 -2.81
CA ILE A 160 1.60 10.67 -2.05
C ILE A 160 1.46 11.90 -2.93
N TYR A 161 0.34 12.60 -2.79
CA TYR A 161 0.06 13.84 -3.51
C TYR A 161 1.17 14.89 -3.29
N ASP A 162 1.59 15.56 -4.35
CA ASP A 162 2.70 16.51 -4.33
C ASP A 162 2.47 17.80 -5.13
N GLY A 163 1.22 18.09 -5.49
CA GLY A 163 0.80 19.37 -6.08
C GLY A 163 0.38 19.28 -7.53
N THR A 164 0.17 20.45 -8.15
CA THR A 164 -0.23 20.59 -9.57
C THR A 164 0.98 20.75 -10.50
N GLN A 165 2.18 20.81 -9.94
CA GLN A 165 3.46 20.78 -10.64
C GLN A 165 4.51 20.03 -9.83
N ALA A 166 5.60 19.60 -10.48
CA ALA A 166 6.73 19.01 -9.79
C ALA A 166 7.56 20.08 -9.07
N TYR A 167 8.11 19.74 -7.90
CA TYR A 167 8.95 20.62 -7.09
C TYR A 167 10.31 19.98 -6.82
N ALA A 168 11.38 20.78 -6.84
CA ALA A 168 12.66 20.27 -6.34
C ALA A 168 12.53 19.92 -4.85
N ASN A 169 13.35 18.97 -4.38
CA ASN A 169 13.50 18.75 -2.95
C ASN A 169 13.95 20.04 -2.27
N ALA A 170 13.55 20.24 -1.02
CA ALA A 170 13.81 21.51 -0.35
C ALA A 170 15.31 21.72 -0.04
N ASN A 171 16.23 20.77 -0.29
CA ASN A 171 17.68 20.99 -0.18
C ASN A 171 18.12 21.75 1.10
N GLY A 172 17.57 21.35 2.25
CA GLY A 172 17.83 22.00 3.54
C GLY A 172 16.91 23.17 3.88
N GLY A 173 15.75 23.28 3.23
CA GLY A 173 14.73 24.30 3.50
C GLY A 173 14.69 25.48 2.52
N LYS A 174 15.11 25.27 1.27
CA LYS A 174 15.08 26.19 0.13
C LYS A 174 14.20 25.59 -0.98
N GLY A 175 13.15 26.31 -1.37
CA GLY A 175 12.22 25.85 -2.42
C GLY A 175 11.04 25.09 -1.81
N PHE A 176 9.87 25.71 -1.89
CA PHE A 176 8.62 25.15 -1.40
C PHE A 176 7.54 25.36 -2.45
N GLY A 177 6.68 24.36 -2.61
CA GLY A 177 5.44 24.53 -3.34
C GLY A 177 4.33 25.02 -2.42
N SER A 178 3.51 25.92 -2.92
CA SER A 178 2.33 26.44 -2.21
C SER A 178 1.13 25.51 -2.28
N ASP A 179 1.14 24.54 -3.21
CA ASP A 179 0.02 23.66 -3.56
C ASP A 179 0.34 22.17 -3.37
N ARG A 180 1.42 21.83 -2.65
CA ARG A 180 1.83 20.44 -2.33
C ARG A 180 0.91 19.73 -1.32
N PHE A 181 -0.19 20.38 -0.94
CA PHE A 181 -1.27 19.86 -0.10
C PHE A 181 -2.60 20.11 -0.79
N THR A 182 -3.54 19.18 -0.66
CA THR A 182 -4.90 19.35 -1.18
C THR A 182 -5.70 20.34 -0.34
N TYR A 183 -5.44 20.35 0.98
CA TYR A 183 -6.00 21.31 1.92
C TYR A 183 -4.98 21.71 2.98
N THR A 184 -5.21 22.87 3.57
CA THR A 184 -4.53 23.33 4.78
C THR A 184 -5.56 23.81 5.80
N GLY A 185 -5.21 23.71 7.09
CA GLY A 185 -5.97 24.22 8.22
C GLY A 185 -7.11 23.32 8.63
N LYS A 186 -6.94 22.01 8.41
CA LYS A 186 -7.92 20.99 8.73
C LYS A 186 -7.41 20.18 9.91
N ALA A 187 -8.22 20.14 10.97
CA ALA A 187 -8.00 19.25 12.10
C ALA A 187 -8.25 17.80 11.65
N TRP A 188 -7.66 16.85 12.37
CA TRP A 188 -7.95 15.43 12.18
C TRP A 188 -9.39 15.10 12.61
N ASN A 189 -9.77 15.57 13.80
CA ASN A 189 -11.12 15.48 14.38
C ASN A 189 -11.37 16.71 15.24
N ALA A 190 -12.60 17.21 15.32
CA ALA A 190 -12.99 18.27 16.25
C ALA A 190 -12.93 17.78 17.71
N ASN A 191 -13.35 16.55 17.95
CA ASN A 191 -13.27 15.89 19.26
C ASN A 191 -11.91 15.19 19.44
N TYR A 192 -11.43 15.13 20.68
CA TYR A 192 -10.05 14.72 20.99
C TYR A 192 -9.88 14.01 22.34
N ASP A 193 -10.92 13.97 23.16
CA ASP A 193 -10.88 13.52 24.56
C ASP A 193 -11.14 12.02 24.76
N ASP A 194 -11.03 11.26 23.67
CA ASP A 194 -11.18 9.82 23.62
C ASP A 194 -10.17 9.20 22.66
N ALA A 195 -9.61 8.05 23.05
CA ALA A 195 -8.68 7.25 22.27
C ALA A 195 -9.21 6.88 20.89
N LYS A 196 -10.53 6.81 20.69
CA LYS A 196 -11.12 6.52 19.38
C LYS A 196 -10.76 7.57 18.31
N TYR A 197 -10.53 8.82 18.71
CA TYR A 197 -10.33 9.94 17.78
C TYR A 197 -8.96 9.95 17.07
N VAL A 198 -8.03 9.05 17.40
CA VAL A 198 -6.84 8.81 16.56
C VAL A 198 -7.12 7.91 15.35
N GLY A 199 -8.31 7.31 15.29
CA GLY A 199 -8.71 6.43 14.21
C GLY A 199 -9.02 7.18 12.92
N TRP A 200 -8.62 6.59 11.79
CA TRP A 200 -9.10 6.98 10.46
C TRP A 200 -10.61 6.86 10.35
N MET A 201 -11.12 5.78 10.94
CA MET A 201 -12.51 5.56 11.32
C MET A 201 -12.54 5.06 12.78
N PHE A 202 -13.67 5.23 13.46
CA PHE A 202 -13.85 4.86 14.87
C PHE A 202 -15.26 4.33 15.13
N GLY A 203 -15.48 3.79 16.33
CA GLY A 203 -16.77 3.24 16.71
C GLY A 203 -17.70 4.19 17.46
N GLY A 204 -18.98 3.94 17.22
CA GLY A 204 -20.09 4.74 17.73
C GLY A 204 -20.12 6.18 17.23
N ASP A 205 -21.10 6.92 17.72
CA ASP A 205 -21.34 8.30 17.31
C ASP A 205 -20.21 9.23 17.74
N ASP A 206 -19.93 10.24 16.92
CA ASP A 206 -19.02 11.31 17.29
C ASP A 206 -19.50 12.04 18.56
N GLY A 207 -18.56 12.42 19.44
CA GLY A 207 -18.86 13.01 20.74
C GLY A 207 -19.25 12.03 21.86
N THR A 208 -19.43 10.74 21.57
CA THR A 208 -19.74 9.72 22.58
C THR A 208 -18.50 8.94 23.00
N HIS A 209 -18.20 8.87 24.31
CA HIS A 209 -17.03 8.15 24.82
C HIS A 209 -17.10 6.64 24.60
N SER A 210 -15.98 6.06 24.19
CA SER A 210 -15.79 4.62 24.11
C SER A 210 -15.54 4.03 25.49
N THR A 211 -16.06 2.82 25.74
CA THR A 211 -15.91 2.13 27.03
C THR A 211 -15.13 0.82 26.91
N LYS A 212 -14.75 0.44 25.69
CA LYS A 212 -13.91 -0.72 25.39
C LYS A 212 -13.11 -0.48 24.12
N LYS A 213 -11.99 -1.19 23.96
CA LYS A 213 -11.12 -1.05 22.79
C LYS A 213 -11.82 -1.55 21.54
N ASP A 214 -12.20 -2.82 21.57
CA ASP A 214 -12.74 -3.54 20.42
C ASP A 214 -14.01 -4.31 20.81
N VAL A 215 -14.66 -4.85 19.79
CA VAL A 215 -15.81 -5.74 19.93
C VAL A 215 -15.31 -7.17 20.09
N GLU A 216 -15.84 -7.90 21.09
CA GLU A 216 -15.58 -9.34 21.22
C GLU A 216 -16.14 -10.08 20.00
N ALA A 217 -15.43 -11.08 19.49
CA ALA A 217 -15.86 -11.82 18.30
C ALA A 217 -17.27 -12.44 18.41
N THR A 218 -17.77 -12.63 19.63
CA THR A 218 -19.09 -13.20 19.93
C THR A 218 -20.18 -12.15 20.19
N ASP A 219 -19.84 -10.87 20.37
CA ASP A 219 -20.78 -9.80 20.74
C ASP A 219 -20.96 -8.80 19.58
N VAL A 220 -21.76 -9.18 18.59
CA VAL A 220 -22.00 -8.35 17.39
C VAL A 220 -23.17 -7.37 17.54
N THR A 221 -23.54 -7.01 18.77
CA THR A 221 -24.66 -6.09 19.01
C THR A 221 -24.30 -4.65 18.62
N GLU A 222 -25.28 -3.87 18.15
CA GLU A 222 -25.04 -2.45 17.81
C GLU A 222 -24.58 -1.63 19.02
N GLU A 223 -25.04 -1.98 20.23
CA GLU A 223 -24.57 -1.37 21.47
C GLU A 223 -23.09 -1.69 21.76
N ALA A 224 -22.66 -2.92 21.50
CA ALA A 224 -21.27 -3.31 21.67
C ALA A 224 -20.35 -2.57 20.71
N LYS A 225 -20.78 -2.49 19.45
CA LYS A 225 -20.09 -1.78 18.37
C LYS A 225 -19.96 -0.30 18.67
N SER A 226 -21.05 0.34 19.11
CA SER A 226 -21.07 1.78 19.42
C SER A 226 -20.19 2.18 20.62
N LYS A 227 -19.80 1.22 21.45
CA LYS A 227 -18.94 1.42 22.63
C LYS A 227 -17.46 1.10 22.37
N ALA A 228 -17.13 0.50 21.24
CA ALA A 228 -15.78 0.07 20.89
C ALA A 228 -15.02 1.19 20.17
N ALA A 229 -13.83 1.55 20.64
CA ALA A 229 -13.02 2.59 20.01
C ALA A 229 -12.61 2.26 18.57
N THR A 230 -12.37 0.98 18.27
CA THR A 230 -11.79 0.51 17.00
C THR A 230 -12.79 -0.11 16.03
N TYR A 231 -14.10 -0.02 16.31
CA TYR A 231 -15.12 -0.60 15.44
C TYR A 231 -15.54 0.42 14.37
N ASN A 232 -14.95 0.36 13.19
CA ASN A 232 -14.99 1.40 12.13
C ASN A 232 -16.39 1.70 11.55
N GLN A 233 -17.24 2.38 12.31
CA GLN A 233 -18.59 2.79 11.92
C GLN A 233 -18.67 4.24 11.46
N THR A 234 -17.82 5.08 12.04
CA THR A 234 -17.86 6.53 11.87
C THR A 234 -16.53 7.00 11.34
N ASP A 235 -16.56 7.83 10.31
CA ASP A 235 -15.37 8.43 9.72
C ASP A 235 -14.78 9.51 10.62
N SER A 236 -13.46 9.73 10.54
CA SER A 236 -12.86 10.96 11.05
C SER A 236 -13.32 12.18 10.24
N ASP A 237 -13.35 13.36 10.88
CA ASP A 237 -13.69 14.61 10.19
C ASP A 237 -12.77 14.88 9.00
N LEU A 238 -11.48 14.54 9.13
CA LEU A 238 -10.50 14.69 8.05
C LEU A 238 -10.84 13.81 6.85
N LYS A 239 -11.29 12.58 7.09
CA LYS A 239 -11.73 11.64 6.06
C LYS A 239 -13.00 12.13 5.36
N GLU A 240 -14.09 12.27 6.11
CA GLU A 240 -15.42 12.54 5.56
C GLU A 240 -15.52 13.92 4.88
N LEU A 241 -14.90 14.94 5.48
CA LEU A 241 -15.10 16.32 5.00
C LEU A 241 -14.07 16.75 3.95
N TRP A 242 -12.90 16.11 3.87
CA TRP A 242 -11.80 16.61 3.05
C TRP A 242 -11.20 15.57 2.11
N ILE A 243 -10.93 14.35 2.58
CA ILE A 243 -10.20 13.34 1.78
C ILE A 243 -11.14 12.61 0.83
N ASP A 244 -12.27 12.10 1.32
CA ASP A 244 -13.24 11.37 0.48
C ASP A 244 -13.88 12.28 -0.59
N PRO A 245 -14.33 13.51 -0.28
CA PRO A 245 -14.84 14.43 -1.30
C PRO A 245 -13.78 14.81 -2.35
N TRP A 246 -12.51 14.90 -1.93
CA TRP A 246 -11.42 15.18 -2.87
C TRP A 246 -11.20 14.01 -3.83
N TYR A 247 -11.17 12.77 -3.33
CA TYR A 247 -11.06 11.58 -4.17
C TYR A 247 -12.21 11.51 -5.15
N LYS A 248 -13.45 11.65 -4.66
CA LYS A 248 -14.65 11.65 -5.48
C LYS A 248 -14.52 12.65 -6.64
N THR A 249 -14.21 13.90 -6.33
CA THR A 249 -14.16 14.98 -7.33
C THR A 249 -13.01 14.82 -8.33
N ASN A 250 -11.85 14.34 -7.88
CA ASN A 250 -10.62 14.39 -8.66
C ASN A 250 -10.24 13.07 -9.33
N ILE A 251 -10.80 11.95 -8.85
CA ILE A 251 -10.50 10.60 -9.33
C ILE A 251 -11.78 9.93 -9.84
N GLU A 252 -12.80 9.77 -8.99
CA GLU A 252 -14.02 9.04 -9.36
C GLU A 252 -14.83 9.74 -10.45
N ASP A 253 -15.21 11.01 -10.25
CA ASP A 253 -16.01 11.80 -11.20
C ASP A 253 -15.28 12.03 -12.54
N LYS A 254 -13.97 11.77 -12.58
CA LYS A 254 -13.12 11.80 -13.78
C LYS A 254 -12.87 10.42 -14.39
N GLU A 255 -13.55 9.38 -13.91
CA GLU A 255 -13.43 7.99 -14.36
C GLU A 255 -12.01 7.41 -14.25
N LEU A 256 -11.24 7.90 -13.28
CA LEU A 256 -9.87 7.46 -13.01
C LEU A 256 -9.79 6.35 -11.96
N SER A 257 -10.90 6.04 -11.26
CA SER A 257 -10.95 4.95 -10.27
C SER A 257 -10.52 3.60 -10.82
N LYS A 258 -10.68 3.36 -12.13
CA LYS A 258 -10.24 2.13 -12.81
C LYS A 258 -8.74 1.87 -12.73
N TYR A 259 -7.93 2.88 -12.43
CA TYR A 259 -6.47 2.77 -12.29
C TYR A 259 -6.03 2.49 -10.84
N MET A 260 -6.95 2.58 -9.87
CA MET A 260 -6.62 2.48 -8.45
C MET A 260 -6.56 1.02 -8.00
N GLY A 261 -5.61 0.72 -7.13
CA GLY A 261 -5.54 -0.54 -6.42
C GLY A 261 -6.26 -0.49 -5.07
N ASP A 262 -6.68 -1.66 -4.56
CA ASP A 262 -7.26 -1.84 -3.22
C ASP A 262 -6.24 -2.44 -2.25
N GLU A 263 -5.32 -1.61 -1.77
CA GLU A 263 -4.26 -2.01 -0.86
C GLU A 263 -4.37 -1.31 0.48
N ILE A 264 -3.93 -2.03 1.53
CA ILE A 264 -4.08 -1.62 2.92
C ILE A 264 -3.57 -0.19 3.19
N PHE A 265 -4.42 0.59 3.84
CA PHE A 265 -4.06 1.80 4.58
C PHE A 265 -4.06 1.48 6.08
N CYS A 266 -2.88 1.31 6.67
CA CYS A 266 -2.76 0.84 8.04
C CYS A 266 -2.82 1.99 9.07
N ASN A 267 -3.89 2.03 9.87
CA ASN A 267 -4.00 2.99 10.97
C ASN A 267 -3.33 2.49 12.26
N ASP A 268 -3.09 1.19 12.44
CA ASP A 268 -2.38 0.58 13.57
C ASP A 268 -2.64 1.21 14.97
N ARG A 269 -3.80 0.91 15.57
CA ARG A 269 -4.12 1.19 16.98
C ARG A 269 -3.74 0.03 17.90
N SER A 270 -2.68 -0.71 17.57
CA SER A 270 -2.13 -1.70 18.48
C SER A 270 -1.63 -1.03 19.77
N THR A 271 -1.78 -1.70 20.90
CA THR A 271 -1.50 -1.15 22.23
C THR A 271 -0.43 -1.98 22.92
N PRO A 272 0.86 -1.68 22.66
CA PRO A 272 1.97 -2.53 23.09
C PRO A 272 2.30 -2.40 24.59
N GLY A 273 1.77 -1.37 25.27
CA GLY A 273 1.90 -1.18 26.71
C GLY A 273 3.21 -0.52 27.16
N SER A 274 3.28 -0.24 28.46
CA SER A 274 4.32 0.60 29.08
C SER A 274 5.76 0.13 28.89
N GLU A 275 5.99 -1.19 28.87
CA GLU A 275 7.34 -1.75 28.64
C GLU A 275 7.87 -1.38 27.25
N ALA A 276 7.03 -1.50 26.22
CA ALA A 276 7.42 -1.24 24.84
C ALA A 276 7.49 0.28 24.55
N THR A 277 6.59 1.07 25.12
CA THR A 277 6.51 2.52 24.89
C THR A 277 7.45 3.32 25.78
N GLY A 278 8.04 2.71 26.80
CA GLY A 278 8.86 3.40 27.81
C GLY A 278 8.07 4.37 28.68
N TRP A 279 6.74 4.38 28.58
CA TRP A 279 5.87 5.29 29.30
C TRP A 279 5.21 4.58 30.49
N GLU A 280 5.68 4.89 31.71
CA GLU A 280 5.21 4.24 32.95
C GLU A 280 3.68 4.29 33.14
N TYR A 281 3.02 5.33 32.63
CA TYR A 281 1.58 5.52 32.77
C TYR A 281 0.74 4.95 31.62
N ASP A 282 1.37 4.34 30.62
CA ASP A 282 0.66 3.68 29.52
C ASP A 282 -0.12 2.47 30.04
N THR A 283 -1.45 2.56 29.98
CA THR A 283 -2.32 1.48 30.44
C THR A 283 -2.52 0.40 29.38
N GLY A 284 -2.17 0.67 28.11
CA GLY A 284 -2.44 -0.22 26.98
C GLY A 284 -3.91 -0.44 26.66
N ASN A 285 -4.83 0.36 27.24
CA ASN A 285 -6.27 0.12 27.10
C ASN A 285 -6.83 0.49 25.73
N GLY A 286 -6.44 1.64 25.16
CA GLY A 286 -6.87 2.03 23.80
C GLY A 286 -8.35 2.41 23.66
N PHE A 287 -9.01 2.86 24.73
CA PHE A 287 -10.37 3.40 24.72
C PHE A 287 -10.54 4.47 25.79
N GLY A 288 -11.59 5.29 25.67
CA GLY A 288 -11.88 6.37 26.60
C GLY A 288 -10.72 7.36 26.70
N SER A 289 -10.60 8.03 27.84
CA SER A 289 -9.48 8.92 28.13
C SER A 289 -8.27 8.22 28.76
N ASN A 290 -8.15 6.89 28.61
CA ASN A 290 -7.06 6.15 29.20
C ASN A 290 -5.73 6.55 28.56
N ALA A 291 -4.68 6.69 29.38
CA ALA A 291 -3.33 6.88 28.90
C ALA A 291 -2.94 5.67 28.05
N THR A 292 -2.62 5.87 26.77
CA THR A 292 -2.32 4.78 25.85
C THR A 292 -1.27 5.20 24.83
N GLY A 293 -0.18 4.44 24.73
CA GLY A 293 0.74 4.52 23.60
C GLY A 293 0.34 3.51 22.52
N TYR A 294 0.49 3.88 21.25
CA TYR A 294 0.18 3.00 20.12
C TYR A 294 1.43 2.36 19.51
N GLY A 295 1.24 1.37 18.63
CA GLY A 295 2.33 0.62 18.00
C GLY A 295 3.42 1.50 17.38
N GLY A 296 3.05 2.59 16.70
CA GLY A 296 4.03 3.52 16.13
C GLY A 296 4.96 4.14 17.19
N THR A 297 4.44 4.45 18.38
CA THR A 297 5.23 5.00 19.48
C THR A 297 6.27 4.01 20.03
N SER A 298 5.95 2.72 20.09
CA SER A 298 6.91 1.73 20.59
C SER A 298 8.04 1.47 19.61
N ARG A 299 7.77 1.51 18.28
CA ARG A 299 8.77 1.13 17.27
C ARG A 299 9.48 2.31 16.58
N LEU A 300 8.83 3.47 16.44
CA LEU A 300 9.44 4.66 15.81
C LEU A 300 9.92 5.70 16.83
N GLY A 301 9.52 5.48 18.08
CA GLY A 301 9.72 6.40 19.17
C GLY A 301 8.59 7.41 19.33
N GLY A 302 8.71 8.21 20.37
CA GLY A 302 7.76 9.24 20.78
C GLY A 302 8.31 10.00 21.98
N PRO A 303 7.46 10.73 22.71
CA PRO A 303 7.93 11.60 23.80
C PRO A 303 8.61 10.85 24.96
N TRP A 304 8.38 9.53 25.08
CA TRP A 304 8.92 8.69 26.17
C TRP A 304 9.94 7.64 25.71
N GLN A 305 10.05 7.40 24.40
CA GLN A 305 10.96 6.41 23.81
C GLN A 305 11.67 7.08 22.64
N THR A 306 12.91 7.52 22.81
CA THR A 306 13.64 8.25 21.75
C THR A 306 14.75 7.44 21.13
N THR A 307 14.95 6.18 21.52
CA THR A 307 16.11 5.38 21.06
C THR A 307 15.78 4.34 20.00
N VAL A 308 14.50 4.00 19.83
CA VAL A 308 14.02 2.95 18.91
C VAL A 308 13.59 3.57 17.58
N THR A 309 13.96 2.94 16.47
CA THR A 309 13.53 3.36 15.12
C THR A 309 13.52 2.15 14.18
N GLU A 310 12.45 1.37 14.25
CA GLU A 310 12.26 0.10 13.55
C GLU A 310 10.93 0.13 12.78
N PRO A 311 10.88 0.80 11.61
CA PRO A 311 9.67 0.88 10.81
C PRO A 311 9.26 -0.47 10.23
N THR A 312 7.97 -0.64 9.99
CA THR A 312 7.39 -1.80 9.31
C THR A 312 6.31 -1.39 8.33
N PHE A 313 6.18 -2.11 7.21
CA PHE A 313 5.07 -1.95 6.27
C PHE A 313 3.92 -2.95 6.51
N LYS A 314 4.02 -3.79 7.54
CA LYS A 314 2.96 -4.74 7.88
C LYS A 314 1.92 -4.09 8.78
N CYS A 315 0.66 -4.40 8.53
CA CYS A 315 -0.43 -3.98 9.39
C CYS A 315 -0.75 -5.05 10.44
N PRO A 316 -0.52 -4.80 11.74
CA PRO A 316 -0.62 -5.85 12.74
C PRO A 316 -2.05 -6.27 13.06
N GLN A 317 -3.04 -5.39 12.86
CA GLN A 317 -4.42 -5.64 13.22
C GLN A 317 -5.33 -5.47 12.01
N LYS A 318 -6.12 -6.51 11.71
CA LYS A 318 -7.02 -6.52 10.56
C LYS A 318 -8.08 -5.42 10.63
N ASN A 319 -8.62 -5.11 11.81
CA ASN A 319 -9.58 -4.01 11.97
C ASN A 319 -8.99 -2.64 11.59
N ASP A 320 -7.68 -2.45 11.61
CA ASP A 320 -7.00 -1.22 11.17
C ASP A 320 -6.34 -1.32 9.79
N ALA A 321 -6.53 -2.44 9.10
CA ALA A 321 -6.03 -2.67 7.74
C ALA A 321 -7.09 -2.21 6.73
N PHE A 322 -7.21 -0.90 6.52
CA PHE A 322 -8.29 -0.32 5.72
C PHE A 322 -8.17 -0.61 4.22
N THR A 323 -9.24 -1.14 3.64
CA THR A 323 -9.40 -1.50 2.21
C THR A 323 -10.86 -1.25 1.79
N THR A 324 -11.17 -1.23 0.49
CA THR A 324 -12.55 -1.14 -0.01
C THR A 324 -13.24 -2.50 -0.04
N ASP A 325 -12.59 -3.52 -0.62
CA ASP A 325 -13.20 -4.81 -0.93
C ASP A 325 -12.42 -6.00 -0.34
N ASP A 326 -11.10 -5.87 -0.17
CA ASP A 326 -10.28 -6.94 0.41
C ASP A 326 -10.62 -7.15 1.89
N THR A 327 -11.35 -8.24 2.16
CA THR A 327 -11.69 -8.72 3.50
C THR A 327 -10.85 -9.92 3.92
N ILE A 328 -9.86 -10.34 3.12
CA ILE A 328 -8.92 -11.42 3.45
C ILE A 328 -7.79 -10.83 4.29
N LYS A 329 -7.07 -9.84 3.75
CA LYS A 329 -5.97 -9.15 4.44
C LYS A 329 -6.43 -7.84 5.07
N GLY A 330 -7.34 -7.12 4.41
CA GLY A 330 -7.92 -5.87 4.89
C GLY A 330 -9.25 -6.03 5.65
N ASN A 331 -9.91 -4.90 5.91
CA ASN A 331 -11.20 -4.82 6.62
C ASN A 331 -12.40 -4.49 5.73
N GLY A 332 -12.22 -4.08 4.47
CA GLY A 332 -13.29 -3.73 3.54
C GLY A 332 -14.18 -2.57 4.01
N ALA A 333 -13.65 -1.66 4.86
CA ALA A 333 -14.45 -0.58 5.46
C ALA A 333 -14.43 0.73 4.66
N LEU A 334 -13.50 0.91 3.72
CA LEU A 334 -13.38 2.15 2.96
C LEU A 334 -14.44 2.25 1.86
N THR A 335 -14.95 3.47 1.64
CA THR A 335 -15.73 3.79 0.45
C THR A 335 -14.84 4.00 -0.77
N TYR A 336 -13.65 4.57 -0.57
CA TYR A 336 -12.69 4.90 -1.62
C TYR A 336 -11.28 4.41 -1.26
N PRO A 337 -10.46 3.93 -2.22
CA PRO A 337 -9.11 3.44 -1.97
C PRO A 337 -8.11 4.60 -1.79
N ILE A 338 -8.34 5.43 -0.78
CA ILE A 338 -7.53 6.60 -0.44
C ILE A 338 -7.28 6.66 1.07
N GLY A 339 -6.11 7.14 1.45
CA GLY A 339 -5.78 7.38 2.84
C GLY A 339 -4.64 8.37 2.99
N LEU A 340 -3.85 8.20 4.05
CA LEU A 340 -2.68 9.01 4.35
C LEU A 340 -1.43 8.12 4.50
N ILE A 341 -0.27 8.77 4.44
CA ILE A 341 1.03 8.11 4.65
C ILE A 341 1.17 7.66 6.10
N THR A 342 1.83 6.54 6.35
CA THR A 342 2.10 6.08 7.73
C THR A 342 3.39 6.70 8.29
N ALA A 343 3.52 6.72 9.62
CA ALA A 343 4.76 7.12 10.28
C ALA A 343 5.94 6.20 9.89
N ASP A 344 5.68 4.91 9.69
CA ASP A 344 6.67 3.94 9.22
C ASP A 344 7.20 4.28 7.83
N GLU A 345 6.32 4.66 6.91
CA GLU A 345 6.69 5.12 5.56
C GLU A 345 7.53 6.39 5.59
N ILE A 346 7.19 7.33 6.49
CA ILE A 346 7.96 8.57 6.70
C ILE A 346 9.40 8.25 7.18
N VAL A 347 9.55 7.34 8.13
CA VAL A 347 10.86 6.94 8.69
C VAL A 347 11.68 6.16 7.67
N ALA A 348 11.05 5.21 6.97
CA ALA A 348 11.69 4.45 5.89
C ALA A 348 12.23 5.38 4.80
N ALA A 349 11.45 6.38 4.42
CA ALA A 349 11.81 7.41 3.44
C ALA A 349 12.94 8.36 3.91
N GLY A 350 13.29 8.35 5.21
CA GLY A 350 14.52 9.00 5.68
C GLY A 350 14.34 10.16 6.63
N SER A 351 13.19 10.37 7.27
CA SER A 351 13.07 11.40 8.32
C SER A 351 14.14 11.25 9.40
N GLY A 352 14.53 10.01 9.69
CA GLY A 352 15.34 9.65 10.85
C GLY A 352 14.45 9.41 12.06
N ARG A 353 15.09 9.25 13.22
CA ARG A 353 14.44 9.11 14.53
C ARG A 353 13.46 10.26 14.81
N CYS A 354 12.40 9.97 15.57
CA CYS A 354 11.44 10.97 16.04
C CYS A 354 12.15 12.22 16.60
N ASP A 355 11.61 13.40 16.27
CA ASP A 355 12.13 14.72 16.61
C ASP A 355 13.52 15.09 16.02
N THR A 356 14.08 14.26 15.13
CA THR A 356 15.30 14.60 14.38
C THR A 356 14.95 15.40 13.14
N THR A 357 15.47 16.63 13.05
CA THR A 357 15.23 17.53 11.91
C THR A 357 15.84 16.95 10.62
N ASN A 358 15.03 16.81 9.58
CA ASN A 358 15.51 16.52 8.22
C ASN A 358 14.71 17.30 7.18
N LYS A 359 15.35 18.24 6.49
CA LYS A 359 14.73 19.06 5.43
C LYS A 359 15.21 18.71 4.02
N TYR A 360 15.83 17.54 3.85
CA TYR A 360 16.45 17.12 2.60
C TYR A 360 15.67 16.01 1.90
N TYR A 361 15.10 15.08 2.65
CA TYR A 361 14.36 13.96 2.09
C TYR A 361 13.07 14.38 1.36
N TYR A 362 12.66 13.57 0.38
CA TYR A 362 11.65 13.94 -0.60
C TYR A 362 10.22 14.17 -0.04
N LEU A 363 9.90 13.61 1.11
CA LEU A 363 8.60 13.81 1.76
C LEU A 363 8.52 15.13 2.53
N TYR A 364 9.63 15.83 2.74
CA TYR A 364 9.58 17.18 3.29
C TYR A 364 9.00 18.16 2.26
N LYS A 365 7.80 18.68 2.56
CA LYS A 365 7.01 19.48 1.60
C LYS A 365 7.12 20.99 1.79
N ASN A 366 7.15 21.46 3.03
CA ASN A 366 6.89 22.87 3.34
C ASN A 366 7.46 23.30 4.71
N ASN A 367 7.81 24.59 4.87
CA ASN A 367 8.31 25.18 6.11
C ASN A 367 7.26 25.96 6.93
N THR A 368 6.05 26.09 6.40
CA THR A 368 4.90 26.80 6.97
C THR A 368 3.81 25.83 7.42
N TYR A 369 3.62 24.75 6.67
CA TYR A 369 2.62 23.72 6.94
C TYR A 369 3.30 22.39 7.30
N TRP A 370 2.90 21.79 8.42
CA TRP A 370 3.12 20.36 8.70
C TRP A 370 1.98 19.55 8.08
N TYR A 371 2.06 18.22 8.04
CA TYR A 371 0.95 17.40 7.54
C TYR A 371 0.72 16.12 8.33
N TRP A 372 -0.54 15.67 8.32
CA TRP A 372 -1.01 14.49 9.03
C TRP A 372 -0.43 13.20 8.45
N SER A 373 -0.12 12.24 9.32
CA SER A 373 0.04 10.84 8.96
C SER A 373 -1.18 10.04 9.42
N LEU A 374 -1.38 8.86 8.85
CA LEU A 374 -2.41 7.90 9.25
C LEU A 374 -2.14 7.27 10.63
N SER A 375 -0.92 7.42 11.18
CA SER A 375 -0.48 6.66 12.34
C SER A 375 -0.77 7.40 13.66
N PRO A 376 -1.51 6.78 14.60
CA PRO A 376 -1.62 7.20 15.99
C PRO A 376 -0.27 7.25 16.70
N ASN A 377 -0.12 8.20 17.61
CA ASN A 377 1.03 8.28 18.50
C ASN A 377 0.65 7.86 19.92
N HIS A 378 -0.21 8.64 20.59
CA HIS A 378 -0.62 8.35 21.96
C HIS A 378 -1.88 9.12 22.37
N VAL A 379 -2.44 8.73 23.51
CA VAL A 379 -3.45 9.48 24.27
C VAL A 379 -2.86 9.87 25.61
N SER A 380 -2.78 11.18 25.93
CA SER A 380 -2.26 11.68 27.20
C SER A 380 -3.07 12.88 27.68
N GLY A 381 -3.43 12.92 28.96
CA GLY A 381 -4.11 14.07 29.57
C GLY A 381 -5.44 14.45 28.89
N ARG A 382 -6.18 13.46 28.34
CA ARG A 382 -7.37 13.62 27.48
C ARG A 382 -7.11 14.21 26.09
N TYR A 383 -5.88 14.12 25.57
CA TYR A 383 -5.58 14.52 24.20
C TYR A 383 -5.15 13.29 23.42
N SER A 384 -5.91 12.99 22.37
CA SER A 384 -5.55 12.06 21.32
C SER A 384 -4.58 12.71 20.35
N ASN A 385 -3.46 12.04 20.06
CA ASN A 385 -2.39 12.54 19.22
C ASN A 385 -2.05 11.54 18.12
N VAL A 386 -1.84 12.07 16.92
CA VAL A 386 -1.36 11.32 15.75
C VAL A 386 0.00 11.86 15.33
N PHE A 387 0.76 11.04 14.62
CA PHE A 387 2.04 11.45 14.06
C PHE A 387 1.84 12.44 12.90
N ILE A 388 2.80 13.35 12.74
CA ILE A 388 2.88 14.34 11.67
C ILE A 388 4.31 14.43 11.14
N VAL A 389 4.45 14.95 9.92
CA VAL A 389 5.71 15.54 9.48
C VAL A 389 5.67 17.04 9.74
N ASN A 390 6.51 17.50 10.66
CA ASN A 390 6.54 18.89 11.06
C ASN A 390 7.15 19.80 9.95
N THR A 391 7.03 21.11 10.12
CA THR A 391 7.68 22.15 9.29
C THR A 391 9.22 22.10 9.31
N SER A 392 9.80 21.36 10.27
CA SER A 392 11.23 21.01 10.31
C SER A 392 11.56 19.69 9.60
N GLY A 393 10.56 19.01 9.04
CA GLY A 393 10.66 17.74 8.35
C GLY A 393 10.91 16.52 9.24
N ASN A 394 10.95 16.72 10.56
CA ASN A 394 10.99 15.63 11.52
C ASN A 394 9.62 14.95 11.66
N LEU A 395 9.63 13.64 11.92
CA LEU A 395 8.49 12.94 12.50
C LEU A 395 8.29 13.45 13.93
N THR A 396 7.05 13.78 14.30
CA THR A 396 6.64 14.12 15.68
C THR A 396 5.13 13.89 15.81
N SER A 397 4.48 14.36 16.87
CA SER A 397 3.03 14.23 17.03
C SER A 397 2.36 15.55 17.37
N THR A 398 1.05 15.62 17.13
CA THR A 398 0.20 16.72 17.60
C THR A 398 -1.22 16.22 17.87
N SER A 399 -1.99 17.02 18.60
CA SER A 399 -3.35 16.63 18.98
C SER A 399 -4.31 16.74 17.81
N VAL A 400 -5.24 15.78 17.72
CA VAL A 400 -6.18 15.63 16.59
C VAL A 400 -7.06 16.85 16.35
N ASN A 401 -7.36 17.65 17.38
CA ASN A 401 -8.21 18.84 17.28
C ASN A 401 -7.49 20.15 16.93
N VAL A 402 -6.19 20.10 16.65
CA VAL A 402 -5.44 21.32 16.34
C VAL A 402 -5.86 21.86 14.96
N ALA A 403 -6.68 22.91 14.98
CA ALA A 403 -6.87 23.86 13.87
C ALA A 403 -7.49 25.20 14.36
N PRO A 404 -7.02 26.37 13.89
CA PRO A 404 -5.67 26.89 13.83
C PRO A 404 -5.44 28.10 14.78
N SER A 405 -4.18 28.29 15.21
CA SER A 405 -3.56 29.62 15.26
C SER A 405 -2.04 29.52 15.06
N GLY A 406 -1.53 29.94 13.89
CA GLY A 406 -0.10 30.18 13.62
C GLY A 406 0.61 29.17 12.72
N VAL A 407 0.40 27.87 12.92
CA VAL A 407 0.94 26.79 12.06
C VAL A 407 -0.18 25.81 11.75
N VAL A 408 -0.32 25.48 10.47
CA VAL A 408 -1.60 25.03 9.90
C VAL A 408 -1.40 23.61 9.34
N GLY A 409 -2.22 22.64 9.77
CA GLY A 409 -2.11 21.25 9.33
C GLY A 409 -2.50 21.08 7.87
N GLY A 410 -1.63 20.43 7.10
CA GLY A 410 -1.80 20.12 5.68
C GLY A 410 -2.31 18.69 5.46
N VAL A 411 -2.96 18.50 4.31
CA VAL A 411 -3.49 17.21 3.87
C VAL A 411 -2.78 16.79 2.58
N ALA A 412 -2.13 15.63 2.59
CA ALA A 412 -1.46 15.05 1.43
C ALA A 412 -1.93 13.60 1.26
N PRO A 413 -2.96 13.37 0.44
CA PRO A 413 -3.51 12.04 0.29
C PRO A 413 -2.55 11.05 -0.35
N VAL A 414 -2.73 9.77 -0.02
CA VAL A 414 -2.00 8.63 -0.58
C VAL A 414 -2.98 7.73 -1.32
N ILE A 415 -2.58 7.29 -2.50
CA ILE A 415 -3.31 6.32 -3.35
C ILE A 415 -2.32 5.27 -3.85
N ASN A 416 -2.85 4.15 -4.35
CA ASN A 416 -2.08 3.12 -5.02
C ASN A 416 -2.54 3.02 -6.49
N ILE A 417 -1.61 2.99 -7.43
CA ILE A 417 -1.93 2.55 -8.80
C ILE A 417 -1.90 1.04 -8.85
N ALA A 418 -2.96 0.42 -9.39
CA ALA A 418 -3.06 -1.03 -9.45
C ALA A 418 -1.91 -1.66 -10.27
N PRO A 419 -1.47 -2.88 -9.94
CA PRO A 419 -0.27 -3.49 -10.54
C PRO A 419 -0.34 -3.58 -12.07
N GLU A 420 -1.52 -3.82 -12.64
CA GLU A 420 -1.71 -3.95 -14.08
C GLU A 420 -1.49 -2.65 -14.86
N TYR A 421 -1.58 -1.49 -14.21
CA TYR A 421 -1.27 -0.19 -14.81
C TYR A 421 0.11 0.31 -14.41
N ALA A 422 0.58 0.03 -13.19
CA ALA A 422 1.93 0.35 -12.76
C ALA A 422 2.98 -0.27 -13.71
N LYS A 423 2.75 -1.51 -14.15
CA LYS A 423 3.60 -2.21 -15.14
C LYS A 423 3.52 -1.65 -16.58
N THR A 424 2.70 -0.63 -16.83
CA THR A 424 2.58 0.04 -18.14
C THR A 424 3.17 1.44 -18.15
N MET A 425 3.63 1.92 -17.00
CA MET A 425 4.13 3.28 -16.88
C MET A 425 5.35 3.52 -17.77
N VAL A 426 5.41 4.74 -18.30
CA VAL A 426 6.53 5.26 -19.08
C VAL A 426 7.07 6.52 -18.42
N GLY A 427 8.31 6.89 -18.72
CA GLY A 427 9.00 8.03 -18.10
C GLY A 427 10.22 7.58 -17.31
N GLU A 428 10.84 8.53 -16.61
CA GLU A 428 12.07 8.30 -15.82
C GLU A 428 11.89 8.70 -14.34
N GLY A 429 10.68 9.10 -13.96
CA GLY A 429 10.38 9.56 -12.60
C GLY A 429 11.00 10.91 -12.25
N THR A 430 11.64 11.61 -13.18
CA THR A 430 12.23 12.93 -12.91
C THR A 430 11.16 14.02 -12.98
N MET A 431 11.44 15.21 -12.44
CA MET A 431 10.50 16.34 -12.54
C MET A 431 10.12 16.70 -13.98
N THR A 432 11.06 16.56 -14.92
CA THR A 432 10.87 16.88 -16.34
C THR A 432 10.36 15.69 -17.17
N SER A 433 10.51 14.47 -16.65
CA SER A 433 10.05 13.22 -17.27
C SER A 433 9.42 12.32 -16.20
N PRO A 434 8.30 12.75 -15.58
CA PRO A 434 7.66 11.98 -14.52
C PRO A 434 7.10 10.69 -15.11
N TYR A 435 6.94 9.66 -14.28
CA TYR A 435 6.22 8.46 -14.69
C TYR A 435 4.76 8.78 -14.99
N GLN A 436 4.21 8.17 -16.03
CA GLN A 436 2.83 8.38 -16.47
C GLN A 436 2.24 7.07 -16.98
N ILE A 437 0.94 6.91 -16.79
CA ILE A 437 0.17 5.85 -17.44
C ILE A 437 -0.28 6.41 -18.80
N PRO A 438 0.09 5.78 -19.93
CA PRO A 438 -0.35 6.24 -21.24
C PRO A 438 -1.88 6.40 -21.31
N GLY A 439 -2.36 7.60 -21.64
CA GLY A 439 -3.79 7.90 -21.77
C GLY A 439 -4.53 8.25 -20.46
N ALA A 440 -3.83 8.43 -19.34
CA ALA A 440 -4.40 8.87 -18.05
C ALA A 440 -4.00 10.31 -17.67
N GLU A 441 -3.79 11.18 -18.68
CA GLU A 441 -3.35 12.57 -18.50
C GLU A 441 -4.39 13.48 -17.82
#